data_AF-A0A3S2WBD9-F1
#
_entry.id   AF-A0A3S2WBD9-F1
#
_cell.length_a   1.000
_cell.length_b   1.000
_cell.length_c   1.000
_cell.angle_alpha   90.00
_cell.angle_beta   90.00
_cell.angle_gamma   90.00
#
_symmetry.space_group_name_H-M   'P 1'
#
loop_
_entity.id
_entity.type
_entity.pdbx_description
1 polymer ?
#
loop_
_entity_poly.entity_id
_entity_poly.type
_entity_poly.pdbx_seq_one_letter_code
_entity_poly.pdbx_strand_id
1 'polypeptide(L)'
;MINLYKTIKENLALIAVIPTLIGGLSQVFFLAKLSPNLIKFFSVTQLISDGLFVLLFLILSVFTVLPLAITNNLYFPTNEEKKIENFNINWLYIIIAFLTFMIIILVNNQIFNIKTIVHFIIYLLSIYIIYTPFYYFTKDYFRKQLGKYFLINVFFIINFFFCLKSFYVFNSNYNNIQNFKNLVSEIEKKECYQKTPSILYFNDKFVFIEVESKGKKNIVIKKTEDLFE
;
A
#
# COMPACT_ATOMS: atom_id res chain seq x y z
N MET A 1 3.74 -30.03 3.26
CA MET A 1 2.88 -29.13 4.05
C MET A 1 3.34 -28.93 5.50
N ILE A 2 3.75 -29.99 6.23
CA ILE A 2 4.21 -29.91 7.64
C ILE A 2 5.33 -28.86 7.86
N ASN A 3 6.24 -28.70 6.88
CA ASN A 3 7.38 -27.79 7.02
C ASN A 3 6.99 -26.29 6.96
N LEU A 4 6.05 -25.90 6.09
CA LEU A 4 5.62 -24.50 5.96
C LEU A 4 4.86 -24.03 7.20
N TYR A 5 3.94 -24.85 7.72
CA TYR A 5 3.21 -24.53 8.94
C TYR A 5 4.18 -24.34 10.12
N LYS A 6 5.16 -25.23 10.25
CA LYS A 6 6.22 -25.12 11.26
C LYS A 6 7.00 -23.81 11.13
N THR A 7 7.47 -23.47 9.91
CA THR A 7 8.17 -22.21 9.67
C THR A 7 7.32 -20.97 10.00
N ILE A 8 6.05 -20.92 9.58
CA ILE A 8 5.17 -19.78 9.90
C ILE A 8 4.95 -19.68 11.41
N LYS A 9 4.69 -20.81 12.08
CA LYS A 9 4.47 -20.86 13.53
C LYS A 9 5.70 -20.39 14.31
N GLU A 10 6.89 -20.83 13.89
CA GLU A 10 8.16 -20.44 14.50
C GLU A 10 8.51 -18.96 14.27
N ASN A 11 8.00 -18.35 13.19
CA ASN A 11 8.29 -16.97 12.82
C ASN A 11 7.11 -16.00 13.02
N LEU A 12 6.04 -16.42 13.71
CA LEU A 12 4.81 -15.62 13.85
C LEU A 12 5.07 -14.27 14.53
N ALA A 13 5.95 -14.24 15.53
CA ALA A 13 6.37 -13.01 16.19
C ALA A 13 7.05 -12.05 15.20
N LEU A 14 7.95 -12.55 14.35
CA LEU A 14 8.63 -11.74 13.34
C LEU A 14 7.65 -11.19 12.29
N ILE A 15 6.70 -12.03 11.85
CA ILE A 15 5.64 -11.66 10.90
C ILE A 15 4.76 -10.54 11.47
N ALA A 16 4.54 -10.48 12.79
CA ALA A 16 3.79 -9.40 13.43
C ALA A 16 4.64 -8.14 13.67
N VAL A 17 5.91 -8.31 14.07
CA VAL A 17 6.81 -7.19 14.43
C VAL A 17 7.23 -6.39 13.20
N ILE A 18 7.60 -7.04 12.09
CA ILE A 18 8.11 -6.34 10.89
C ILE A 18 7.09 -5.31 10.35
N PRO A 19 5.82 -5.67 10.08
CA PRO A 19 4.82 -4.71 9.60
C PRO A 19 4.60 -3.55 10.57
N THR A 20 4.58 -3.86 11.86
CA THR A 20 4.42 -2.89 12.95
C THR A 20 5.57 -1.87 12.94
N LEU A 21 6.82 -2.33 12.82
CA LEU A 21 7.98 -1.43 12.71
C LEU A 21 7.90 -0.55 11.45
N ILE A 22 7.48 -1.10 10.31
CA ILE A 22 7.31 -0.34 9.06
C ILE A 22 6.23 0.73 9.21
N GLY A 23 5.07 0.39 9.81
CA GLY A 23 4.01 1.34 10.12
C GLY A 23 4.50 2.49 11.00
N GLY A 24 5.24 2.17 12.08
CA GLY A 24 5.81 3.17 12.97
C GLY A 24 6.83 4.07 12.31
N LEU A 25 7.73 3.51 11.50
CA LEU A 25 8.69 4.30 10.73
C LEU A 25 7.99 5.25 9.75
N SER A 26 6.89 4.81 9.13
CA SER A 26 6.07 5.66 8.26
C SER A 26 5.47 6.83 9.04
N GLN A 27 4.91 6.58 10.23
CA GLN A 27 4.36 7.61 11.11
C GLN A 27 5.42 8.61 11.56
N VAL A 28 6.60 8.14 11.98
CA VAL A 28 7.73 8.99 12.36
C VAL A 28 8.19 9.84 11.18
N PHE A 29 8.31 9.26 9.99
CA PHE A 29 8.70 9.99 8.78
C PHE A 29 7.68 11.08 8.43
N PHE A 30 6.38 10.80 8.55
CA PHE A 30 5.31 11.76 8.30
C PHE A 30 5.38 12.94 9.29
N LEU A 31 5.52 12.65 10.59
CA LEU A 31 5.66 13.68 11.62
C LEU A 31 6.94 14.51 11.44
N ALA A 32 8.07 13.86 11.14
CA ALA A 32 9.34 14.53 10.90
C ALA A 32 9.30 15.47 9.69
N LYS A 33 8.55 15.09 8.63
CA LYS A 33 8.31 15.92 7.45
C LYS A 33 7.52 17.20 7.80
N LEU A 34 6.62 17.15 8.78
CA LEU A 34 5.92 18.34 9.26
C LEU A 34 6.83 19.20 10.15
N SER A 35 7.44 18.59 11.16
CA SER A 35 8.51 19.18 11.98
C SER A 35 9.10 18.10 12.90
N PRO A 36 10.43 18.01 13.06
CA PRO A 36 11.07 17.02 13.96
C PRO A 36 10.54 17.07 15.40
N ASN A 37 10.13 18.25 15.89
CA ASN A 37 9.56 18.42 17.23
C ASN A 37 8.20 17.72 17.40
N LEU A 38 7.56 17.33 16.31
CA LEU A 38 6.25 16.67 16.33
C LEU A 38 6.35 15.16 16.49
N ILE A 39 7.55 14.58 16.42
CA ILE A 39 7.78 13.14 16.66
C ILE A 39 7.30 12.73 18.07
N LYS A 40 7.31 13.64 19.05
CA LYS A 40 6.80 13.39 20.40
C LYS A 40 5.28 13.09 20.46
N PHE A 41 4.54 13.42 19.41
CA PHE A 41 3.12 13.11 19.27
C PHE A 41 2.86 11.77 18.57
N PHE A 42 3.92 10.98 18.37
CA PHE A 42 3.83 9.60 17.90
C PHE A 42 2.88 8.77 18.77
N SER A 43 2.01 8.00 18.14
CA SER A 43 1.04 7.17 18.85
C SER A 43 1.39 5.69 18.78
N VAL A 44 1.79 5.14 19.93
CA VAL A 44 2.08 3.70 20.09
C VAL A 44 0.82 2.84 19.89
N THR A 45 -0.37 3.37 20.16
CA THR A 45 -1.63 2.64 19.97
C THR A 45 -1.99 2.53 18.50
N GLN A 46 -1.77 3.60 17.71
CA GLN A 46 -1.93 3.56 16.26
C GLN A 46 -0.89 2.67 15.57
N LEU A 47 0.29 2.47 16.18
CA LEU A 47 1.32 1.58 15.64
C LEU A 47 0.81 0.17 15.33
N ILE A 48 -0.10 -0.35 16.16
CA ILE A 48 -0.71 -1.67 15.97
C ILE A 48 -1.63 -1.66 14.75
N SER A 49 -2.49 -0.64 14.62
CA SER A 49 -3.39 -0.53 13.47
C SER A 49 -2.62 -0.32 12.17
N ASP A 50 -1.59 0.52 12.17
CA ASP A 50 -0.74 0.76 11.02
C ASP A 50 0.04 -0.51 10.64
N GLY A 51 0.52 -1.27 11.63
CA GLY A 51 1.19 -2.55 11.43
C GLY A 51 0.27 -3.62 10.82
N LEU A 52 -0.95 -3.78 11.33
CA LEU A 52 -1.96 -4.67 10.75
C LEU A 52 -2.31 -4.28 9.32
N PHE A 53 -2.36 -2.98 9.05
CA PHE A 53 -2.64 -2.47 7.73
C PHE A 53 -1.50 -2.75 6.74
N VAL A 54 -0.23 -2.57 7.14
CA VAL A 54 0.93 -3.01 6.34
C VAL A 54 0.91 -4.52 6.12
N LEU A 55 0.60 -5.30 7.15
CA LEU A 55 0.51 -6.76 7.06
C LEU A 55 -0.56 -7.19 6.04
N LEU A 56 -1.71 -6.52 6.00
CA LEU A 56 -2.75 -6.76 5.01
C LEU A 56 -2.20 -6.62 3.58
N PHE A 57 -1.43 -5.57 3.28
CA PHE A 57 -0.82 -5.41 1.96
C PHE A 57 0.23 -6.46 1.63
N LEU A 58 1.03 -6.88 2.62
CA LEU A 58 1.99 -7.97 2.43
C LEU A 58 1.29 -9.28 2.11
N ILE A 59 0.20 -9.59 2.82
CA ILE A 59 -0.63 -10.77 2.55
C ILE A 59 -1.23 -10.71 1.14
N LEU A 60 -1.78 -9.57 0.73
CA LEU A 60 -2.30 -9.37 -0.63
C LEU A 60 -1.22 -9.60 -1.69
N SER A 61 0.00 -9.11 -1.44
CA SER A 61 1.16 -9.31 -2.32
C SER A 61 1.59 -10.77 -2.39
N VAL A 62 1.47 -11.53 -1.31
CA VAL A 62 1.74 -12.99 -1.33
C VAL A 62 0.67 -13.72 -2.15
N PHE A 63 -0.60 -13.35 -2.03
CA PHE A 63 -1.69 -13.97 -2.79
C PHE A 63 -1.57 -13.75 -4.30
N THR A 64 -0.96 -12.67 -4.76
CA THR A 64 -0.71 -12.49 -6.20
C THR A 64 0.37 -13.43 -6.72
N VAL A 65 1.38 -13.77 -5.91
CA VAL A 65 2.52 -14.57 -6.39
C VAL A 65 2.36 -16.06 -6.09
N LEU A 66 1.56 -16.43 -5.09
CA LEU A 66 1.33 -17.82 -4.71
C LEU A 66 0.91 -18.72 -5.89
N PRO A 67 -0.02 -18.34 -6.78
CA PRO A 67 -0.40 -19.18 -7.91
C PRO A 67 0.75 -19.36 -8.92
N LEU A 68 1.66 -18.38 -9.04
CA LEU A 68 2.88 -18.50 -9.87
C LEU A 68 3.85 -19.51 -9.29
N ALA A 69 4.02 -19.52 -7.97
CA ALA A 69 4.88 -20.49 -7.31
C ALA A 69 4.33 -21.92 -7.44
N ILE A 70 3.00 -22.07 -7.29
CA ILE A 70 2.32 -23.37 -7.40
C ILE A 70 2.42 -23.93 -8.82
N THR A 71 2.10 -23.12 -9.83
CA THR A 71 2.18 -23.59 -11.24
C THR A 71 3.61 -23.98 -11.62
N ASN A 72 4.60 -23.20 -11.23
CA ASN A 72 5.98 -23.54 -11.53
C ASN A 72 6.45 -24.87 -10.93
N ASN A 73 5.99 -25.22 -9.72
CA ASN A 73 6.35 -26.51 -9.11
C ASN A 73 5.57 -27.70 -9.70
N LEU A 74 4.39 -27.47 -10.30
CA LEU A 74 3.61 -28.52 -10.96
C LEU A 74 4.14 -28.87 -12.36
N TYR A 75 4.88 -27.95 -13.01
CA TYR A 75 5.32 -28.10 -14.41
C TYR A 75 6.75 -28.64 -14.60
N PHE A 76 7.50 -28.92 -13.53
CA PHE A 76 8.81 -29.60 -13.63
C PHE A 76 8.75 -30.99 -12.99
N PRO A 77 8.06 -31.98 -13.60
CA PRO A 77 8.34 -33.36 -13.29
C PRO A 77 9.80 -33.62 -13.70
N THR A 78 10.61 -33.98 -12.71
CA THR A 78 11.95 -34.51 -12.92
C THR A 78 11.79 -35.83 -13.67
N ASN A 79 12.26 -35.85 -14.91
CA ASN A 79 12.36 -37.02 -15.78
C ASN A 79 11.05 -37.75 -16.06
N GLU A 80 10.29 -37.27 -17.05
CA GLU A 80 9.81 -38.07 -18.19
C GLU A 80 8.87 -37.21 -19.05
N GLU A 81 9.01 -37.37 -20.35
CA GLU A 81 8.31 -36.63 -21.41
C GLU A 81 6.79 -36.75 -21.28
N LYS A 82 6.16 -35.83 -20.55
CA LYS A 82 4.73 -35.58 -20.70
C LYS A 82 4.55 -34.20 -21.33
N LYS A 83 4.13 -34.23 -22.60
CA LYS A 83 3.39 -33.16 -23.29
C LYS A 83 2.14 -32.84 -22.47
N ILE A 84 2.31 -32.12 -21.37
CA ILE A 84 1.20 -31.45 -20.72
C ILE A 84 0.97 -30.22 -21.59
N GLU A 85 -0.22 -30.17 -22.20
CA GLU A 85 -0.68 -29.04 -22.98
C GLU A 85 -0.34 -27.74 -22.26
N ASN A 86 0.24 -26.81 -23.02
CA ASN A 86 0.64 -25.48 -22.58
C ASN A 86 -0.59 -24.76 -21.99
N PHE A 87 -0.90 -25.01 -20.72
CA PHE A 87 -1.75 -24.11 -19.96
C PHE A 87 -0.95 -22.82 -19.90
N ASN A 88 -1.38 -21.86 -20.71
CA ASN A 88 -0.60 -20.69 -21.03
C ASN A 88 -0.46 -19.90 -19.73
N ILE A 89 0.70 -20.03 -19.09
CA ILE A 89 1.09 -19.37 -17.83
C ILE A 89 0.72 -17.87 -17.85
N ASN A 90 0.64 -17.28 -19.05
CA ASN A 90 0.10 -15.94 -19.32
C ASN A 90 -1.32 -15.69 -18.78
N TRP A 91 -2.24 -16.64 -18.85
CA TRP A 91 -3.62 -16.49 -18.33
C TRP A 91 -3.65 -16.37 -16.82
N LEU A 92 -2.77 -17.08 -16.11
CA LEU A 92 -2.69 -16.99 -14.66
C LEU A 92 -2.19 -15.62 -14.21
N TYR A 93 -1.20 -15.06 -14.90
CA TYR A 93 -0.73 -13.69 -14.66
C TYR A 93 -1.84 -12.65 -14.89
N ILE A 94 -2.66 -12.84 -15.93
CA ILE A 94 -3.81 -11.97 -16.23
C ILE A 94 -4.86 -12.06 -15.11
N ILE A 95 -5.18 -13.27 -14.64
CA ILE A 95 -6.16 -13.48 -13.56
C ILE A 95 -5.65 -12.89 -12.24
N ILE A 96 -4.37 -13.08 -11.91
CA ILE A 96 -3.74 -12.48 -10.73
C ILE A 96 -3.81 -10.95 -10.80
N ALA A 97 -3.35 -10.35 -11.90
CA ALA A 97 -3.34 -8.90 -12.06
C ALA A 97 -4.76 -8.31 -11.99
N PHE A 98 -5.74 -9.04 -12.53
CA PHE A 98 -7.15 -8.69 -12.45
C PHE A 98 -7.68 -8.78 -11.00
N LEU A 99 -7.32 -9.81 -10.22
CA LEU A 99 -7.72 -9.94 -8.82
C LEU A 99 -7.10 -8.86 -7.94
N THR A 100 -5.81 -8.53 -8.12
CA THR A 100 -5.18 -7.41 -7.38
C THR A 100 -5.88 -6.10 -7.69
N PHE A 101 -6.26 -5.89 -8.95
CA PHE A 101 -7.01 -4.72 -9.36
C PHE A 101 -8.39 -4.63 -8.73
N MET A 102 -9.15 -5.73 -8.73
CA MET A 102 -10.48 -5.78 -8.10
C MET A 102 -10.38 -5.44 -6.61
N ILE A 103 -9.33 -5.91 -5.92
CA ILE A 103 -9.07 -5.56 -4.52
C ILE A 103 -8.74 -4.07 -4.37
N ILE A 104 -7.93 -3.49 -5.27
CA ILE A 104 -7.63 -2.04 -5.28
C ILE A 104 -8.90 -1.21 -5.50
N ILE A 105 -9.79 -1.63 -6.41
CA ILE A 105 -11.08 -0.96 -6.64
C ILE A 105 -11.98 -1.04 -5.39
N LEU A 106 -12.12 -2.23 -4.81
CA LEU A 106 -12.98 -2.47 -3.65
C LEU A 106 -12.52 -1.71 -2.41
N VAL A 107 -11.20 -1.57 -2.23
CA VAL A 107 -10.62 -0.76 -1.14
C VAL A 107 -10.82 0.74 -1.37
N ASN A 108 -10.84 1.19 -2.63
CA ASN A 108 -10.96 2.59 -2.98
C ASN A 108 -12.42 3.06 -3.15
N ASN A 109 -13.30 2.58 -2.26
CA ASN A 109 -14.78 2.60 -2.24
C ASN A 109 -15.51 3.93 -2.56
N GLN A 110 -14.81 5.00 -2.94
CA GLN A 110 -15.39 6.31 -3.29
C GLN A 110 -15.16 6.79 -4.73
N ILE A 111 -14.39 6.11 -5.60
CA ILE A 111 -14.13 6.66 -6.95
C ILE A 111 -14.10 5.58 -8.04
N PHE A 112 -15.28 5.05 -8.39
CA PHE A 112 -15.56 4.57 -9.75
C PHE A 112 -15.72 5.78 -10.69
N ASN A 113 -14.67 6.58 -10.85
CA ASN A 113 -14.59 7.59 -11.90
C ASN A 113 -13.94 6.92 -13.11
N ILE A 114 -14.45 7.22 -14.32
CA ILE A 114 -13.84 6.82 -15.60
C ILE A 114 -12.33 7.07 -15.61
N LYS A 115 -11.86 8.14 -14.96
CA LYS A 115 -10.43 8.42 -14.80
C LYS A 115 -9.68 7.28 -14.11
N THR A 116 -10.21 6.69 -13.05
CA THR A 116 -9.59 5.56 -12.32
C THR A 116 -9.47 4.32 -13.21
N ILE A 117 -10.51 4.03 -14.01
CA ILE A 117 -10.53 2.91 -14.97
C ILE A 117 -9.49 3.14 -16.08
N VAL A 118 -9.40 4.36 -16.63
CA VAL A 118 -8.42 4.71 -17.65
C VAL A 118 -6.99 4.59 -17.11
N HIS A 119 -6.72 5.07 -15.89
CA HIS A 119 -5.40 4.92 -15.25
C HIS A 119 -5.05 3.44 -15.04
N PHE A 120 -6.04 2.59 -14.74
CA PHE A 120 -5.82 1.16 -14.63
C PHE A 120 -5.53 0.50 -15.97
N ILE A 121 -6.28 0.83 -17.02
CA ILE A 121 -6.03 0.30 -18.37
C ILE A 121 -4.61 0.70 -18.81
N ILE A 122 -4.20 1.95 -18.56
CA ILE A 122 -2.84 2.42 -18.82
C ILE A 122 -1.83 1.65 -17.98
N TYR A 123 -2.11 1.37 -16.71
CA TYR A 123 -1.24 0.57 -15.84
C TYR A 123 -1.08 -0.87 -16.35
N LEU A 124 -2.17 -1.57 -16.70
CA LEU A 124 -2.11 -2.91 -17.30
C LEU A 124 -1.34 -2.91 -18.62
N LEU A 125 -1.62 -1.93 -19.49
CA LEU A 125 -0.90 -1.78 -20.75
C LEU A 125 0.58 -1.51 -20.50
N SER A 126 0.93 -0.72 -19.49
CA SER A 126 2.33 -0.46 -19.14
C SER A 126 3.03 -1.71 -18.62
N ILE A 127 2.36 -2.52 -17.77
CA ILE A 127 2.89 -3.82 -17.35
C ILE A 127 3.09 -4.71 -18.57
N TYR A 128 2.09 -4.81 -19.45
CA TYR A 128 2.17 -5.65 -20.63
C TYR A 128 3.30 -5.20 -21.59
N ILE A 129 3.41 -3.89 -21.84
CA ILE A 129 4.43 -3.30 -22.72
C ILE A 129 5.83 -3.41 -22.11
N ILE A 130 6.00 -3.37 -20.80
CA ILE A 130 7.31 -3.55 -20.15
C ILE A 130 7.66 -5.04 -20.06
N TYR A 131 6.69 -5.87 -19.68
CA TYR A 131 6.89 -7.30 -19.45
C TYR A 131 7.16 -8.05 -20.75
N THR A 132 6.46 -7.72 -21.84
CA THR A 132 6.55 -8.50 -23.09
C THR A 132 7.94 -8.41 -23.74
N PRO A 133 8.52 -7.21 -24.00
CA PRO A 133 9.87 -7.10 -24.53
C PRO A 133 10.89 -7.63 -23.53
N PHE A 134 10.73 -7.34 -22.24
CA PHE A 134 11.66 -7.84 -21.22
C PHE A 134 11.67 -9.37 -21.19
N TYR A 135 10.50 -10.02 -21.23
CA TYR A 135 10.39 -11.48 -21.33
C TYR A 135 11.07 -12.00 -22.60
N TYR A 136 10.85 -11.39 -23.76
CA TYR A 136 11.48 -11.83 -25.02
C TYR A 136 13.00 -11.61 -25.04
N PHE A 137 13.50 -10.46 -24.58
CA PHE A 137 14.94 -10.16 -24.48
C PHE A 137 15.66 -11.05 -23.47
N THR A 138 14.96 -11.40 -22.39
CA THR A 138 15.57 -12.16 -21.32
C THR A 138 15.32 -13.66 -21.43
N LYS A 139 14.41 -14.14 -22.29
CA LYS A 139 14.05 -15.56 -22.45
C LYS A 139 15.26 -16.49 -22.60
N ASP A 140 16.27 -16.08 -23.37
CA ASP A 140 17.48 -16.88 -23.59
C ASP A 140 18.47 -16.79 -22.43
N TYR A 141 18.53 -15.65 -21.73
CA TYR A 141 19.35 -15.45 -20.53
C TYR A 141 18.72 -16.09 -19.27
N PHE A 142 17.38 -16.11 -19.21
CA PHE A 142 16.53 -16.58 -18.11
C PHE A 142 16.14 -18.05 -18.23
N ARG A 143 16.59 -18.73 -19.28
CA ARG A 143 16.57 -20.19 -19.34
C ARG A 143 17.32 -20.82 -18.14
N LYS A 144 18.18 -20.03 -17.47
CA LYS A 144 18.78 -20.32 -16.17
C LYS A 144 17.88 -19.85 -15.01
N GLN A 145 17.69 -20.73 -14.03
CA GLN A 145 16.81 -20.60 -12.85
C GLN A 145 16.86 -19.22 -12.14
N LEU A 146 18.03 -18.57 -12.12
CA LEU A 146 18.27 -17.27 -11.48
C LEU A 146 17.45 -16.11 -12.06
N GLY A 147 17.26 -16.08 -13.38
CA GLY A 147 16.53 -14.98 -14.01
C GLY A 147 15.09 -14.93 -13.51
N LYS A 148 14.38 -16.06 -13.55
CA LYS A 148 12.96 -16.14 -13.18
C LYS A 148 12.67 -15.54 -11.79
N TYR A 149 13.53 -15.79 -10.81
CA TYR A 149 13.40 -15.21 -9.47
C TYR A 149 13.63 -13.69 -9.47
N PHE A 150 14.56 -13.18 -10.27
CA PHE A 150 14.77 -11.74 -10.40
C PHE A 150 13.51 -11.02 -10.89
N LEU A 151 12.83 -11.55 -11.91
CA LEU A 151 11.58 -10.97 -12.43
C LEU A 151 10.46 -10.95 -11.40
N ILE A 152 10.29 -12.04 -10.65
CA ILE A 152 9.29 -12.13 -9.58
C ILE A 152 9.59 -11.10 -8.49
N ASN A 153 10.86 -10.92 -8.11
CA ASN A 153 11.28 -9.93 -7.13
C ASN A 153 11.05 -8.48 -7.63
N VAL A 154 11.38 -8.18 -8.88
CA VAL A 154 11.11 -6.86 -9.48
C VAL A 154 9.61 -6.57 -9.49
N PHE A 155 8.79 -7.56 -9.86
CA PHE A 155 7.33 -7.43 -9.81
C PHE A 155 6.82 -7.18 -8.38
N PHE A 156 7.36 -7.87 -7.37
CA PHE A 156 7.05 -7.62 -5.96
C PHE A 156 7.37 -6.20 -5.54
N ILE A 157 8.57 -5.72 -5.88
CA ILE A 157 9.02 -4.36 -5.54
C ILE A 157 8.09 -3.32 -6.18
N ILE A 158 7.73 -3.49 -7.46
CA ILE A 158 6.81 -2.58 -8.15
C ILE A 158 5.42 -2.57 -7.50
N ASN A 159 4.85 -3.74 -7.20
CA ASN A 159 3.54 -3.84 -6.55
C ASN A 159 3.57 -3.24 -5.14
N PHE A 160 4.64 -3.46 -4.40
CA PHE A 160 4.83 -2.87 -3.08
C PHE A 160 4.84 -1.34 -3.15
N PHE A 161 5.62 -0.74 -4.06
CA PHE A 161 5.62 0.71 -4.26
C PHE A 161 4.28 1.25 -4.75
N PHE A 162 3.56 0.51 -5.59
CA PHE A 162 2.23 0.90 -6.03
C PHE A 162 1.23 0.91 -4.87
N CYS A 163 1.27 -0.11 -4.00
CA CYS A 163 0.46 -0.16 -2.78
C CYS A 163 0.78 1.01 -1.84
N LEU A 164 2.07 1.33 -1.64
CA LEU A 164 2.49 2.50 -0.85
C LEU A 164 1.98 3.83 -1.45
N LYS A 165 1.97 3.97 -2.78
CA LYS A 165 1.45 5.17 -3.44
C LYS A 165 -0.06 5.30 -3.27
N SER A 166 -0.80 4.21 -3.47
CA SER A 166 -2.26 4.18 -3.24
C SER A 166 -2.60 4.53 -1.79
N PHE A 167 -1.78 4.09 -0.83
CA PHE A 167 -1.90 4.46 0.58
C PHE A 167 -1.78 5.97 0.81
N TYR A 168 -0.76 6.62 0.22
CA TYR A 168 -0.58 8.06 0.36
C TYR A 168 -1.79 8.86 -0.15
N VAL A 169 -2.42 8.39 -1.23
CA VAL A 169 -3.58 9.06 -1.83
C VAL A 169 -4.83 8.94 -0.93
N PHE A 170 -5.07 7.78 -0.33
CA PHE A 170 -6.25 7.54 0.53
C PHE A 170 -6.27 8.41 1.79
N ASN A 171 -5.10 8.78 2.31
CA ASN A 171 -4.96 9.44 3.60
C ASN A 171 -5.19 10.97 3.59
N SER A 172 -5.70 11.55 2.50
CA SER A 172 -5.65 13.01 2.29
C SER A 172 -6.99 13.74 2.24
N ASN A 173 -8.14 13.06 2.23
CA ASN A 173 -9.44 13.73 2.08
C ASN A 173 -10.34 13.62 3.33
N TYR A 174 -10.09 14.48 4.31
CA TYR A 174 -10.92 14.62 5.51
C TYR A 174 -12.18 15.46 5.28
N ASN A 175 -12.34 16.06 4.10
CA ASN A 175 -13.40 17.04 3.81
C ASN A 175 -14.80 16.42 3.80
N ASN A 176 -14.94 15.10 3.83
CA ASN A 176 -16.25 14.45 3.83
C ASN A 176 -16.71 14.02 5.24
N ILE A 177 -15.88 14.21 6.27
CA ILE A 177 -16.18 13.80 7.64
C ILE A 177 -16.69 15.01 8.42
N GLN A 178 -17.91 14.94 8.92
CA GLN A 178 -18.60 16.07 9.56
C GLN A 178 -17.84 16.61 10.78
N ASN A 179 -17.29 15.73 11.62
CA ASN A 179 -16.51 16.12 12.81
C ASN A 179 -15.29 16.97 12.45
N PHE A 180 -14.57 16.58 11.39
CA PHE A 180 -13.45 17.38 10.88
C PHE A 180 -13.90 18.72 10.31
N LYS A 181 -15.05 18.78 9.62
CA LYS A 181 -15.63 20.06 9.18
C LYS A 181 -15.97 20.97 10.36
N ASN A 182 -16.63 20.43 11.39
CA ASN A 182 -17.03 21.18 12.57
C ASN A 182 -15.80 21.77 13.27
N LEU A 183 -14.76 20.96 13.48
CA LEU A 183 -13.50 21.39 14.09
C LEU A 183 -12.81 22.50 13.27
N VAL A 184 -12.74 22.34 11.95
CA VAL A 184 -12.16 23.36 11.05
C VAL A 184 -12.98 24.66 11.14
N SER A 185 -14.31 24.58 11.09
CA SER A 185 -15.18 25.76 11.20
C SER A 185 -15.10 26.45 12.56
N GLU A 186 -14.89 25.71 13.65
CA GLU A 186 -14.68 26.30 14.98
C GLU A 186 -13.37 27.10 15.04
N ILE A 187 -12.30 26.55 14.45
CA ILE A 187 -11.00 27.22 14.35
C ILE A 187 -11.11 28.48 13.50
N GLU A 188 -11.77 28.40 12.33
CA GLU A 188 -12.01 29.55 11.45
C GLU A 188 -12.78 30.69 12.13
N LYS A 189 -13.69 30.39 13.05
CA LYS A 189 -14.45 31.42 13.77
C LYS A 189 -13.61 32.17 14.81
N LYS A 190 -12.59 31.54 15.38
CA LYS A 190 -11.78 32.13 16.47
C LYS A 190 -10.74 33.12 15.97
N GLU A 191 -10.23 32.94 14.75
CA GLU A 191 -9.22 33.83 14.17
C GLU A 191 -9.47 34.07 12.68
N CYS A 192 -9.24 35.30 12.20
CA CYS A 192 -9.32 35.63 10.78
C CYS A 192 -8.10 35.08 10.04
N TYR A 193 -8.21 33.86 9.50
CA TYR A 193 -7.17 33.24 8.67
C TYR A 193 -7.29 33.65 7.19
N GLN A 194 -6.15 33.64 6.48
CA GLN A 194 -6.10 33.98 5.06
C GLN A 194 -6.48 32.80 4.14
N LYS A 195 -6.36 31.56 4.64
CA LYS A 195 -6.77 30.33 3.95
C LYS A 195 -7.56 29.45 4.89
N THR A 196 -8.46 28.64 4.31
CA THR A 196 -9.19 27.60 5.03
C THR A 196 -8.20 26.64 5.69
N PRO A 197 -8.29 26.40 7.02
CA PRO A 197 -7.44 25.45 7.71
C PRO A 197 -7.48 24.06 7.06
N SER A 198 -6.33 23.40 6.99
CA SER A 198 -6.21 22.07 6.38
C SER A 198 -5.63 21.05 7.34
N ILE A 199 -6.25 19.88 7.43
CA ILE A 199 -5.75 18.80 8.29
C ILE A 199 -4.53 18.17 7.61
N LEU A 200 -3.39 18.24 8.29
CA LEU A 200 -2.12 17.69 7.81
C LEU A 200 -1.93 16.25 8.25
N TYR A 201 -2.31 15.94 9.49
CA TYR A 201 -2.06 14.65 10.13
C TYR A 201 -3.11 14.37 11.20
N PHE A 202 -3.44 13.09 11.37
CA PHE A 202 -4.35 12.63 12.39
C PHE A 202 -3.86 11.30 12.98
N ASN A 203 -3.94 11.19 14.29
CA ASN A 203 -3.86 9.92 15.01
C ASN A 203 -4.97 9.81 16.05
N ASP A 204 -5.03 8.68 16.73
CA ASP A 204 -6.00 8.41 17.80
C ASP A 204 -5.93 9.40 18.98
N LYS A 205 -4.87 10.22 19.11
CA LYS A 205 -4.68 11.19 20.20
C LYS A 205 -4.75 12.65 19.76
N PHE A 206 -4.31 12.96 18.54
CA PHE A 206 -4.05 14.31 18.08
C PHE A 206 -4.48 14.54 16.63
N VAL A 207 -4.96 15.76 16.37
CA VAL A 207 -5.26 16.30 15.04
C VAL A 207 -4.33 17.48 14.78
N PHE A 208 -3.67 17.51 13.62
CA PHE A 208 -2.72 18.55 13.23
C PHE A 208 -3.31 19.35 12.09
N ILE A 209 -3.40 20.66 12.28
CA ILE A 209 -4.13 21.56 11.39
C ILE A 209 -3.19 22.67 10.96
N GLU A 210 -2.93 22.79 9.66
CA GLU A 210 -2.25 23.95 9.08
C GLU A 210 -3.21 25.15 9.08
N VAL A 211 -2.76 26.25 9.66
CA VAL A 211 -3.44 27.55 9.57
C VAL A 211 -2.48 28.59 9.00
N GLU A 212 -2.99 29.52 8.20
CA GLU A 212 -2.20 30.61 7.63
C GLU A 212 -2.72 31.96 8.13
N SER A 213 -1.92 32.63 8.95
CA SER A 213 -2.24 33.95 9.52
C SER A 213 -1.13 34.94 9.16
N LYS A 214 -1.50 36.05 8.53
CA LYS A 214 -0.57 37.13 8.11
C LYS A 214 0.62 36.59 7.28
N GLY A 215 0.37 35.66 6.36
CA GLY A 215 1.39 35.05 5.50
C GLY A 215 2.33 34.07 6.21
N LYS A 216 2.09 33.72 7.48
CA LYS A 216 2.85 32.71 8.21
C LYS A 216 2.01 31.45 8.40
N LYS A 217 2.60 30.30 8.04
CA LYS A 217 2.05 28.97 8.28
C LYS A 217 2.35 28.54 9.71
N ASN A 218 1.31 28.19 10.45
CA ASN A 218 1.40 27.62 11.79
C ASN A 218 0.69 26.27 11.82
N ILE A 219 1.10 25.39 12.73
CA ILE A 219 0.44 24.12 12.97
C ILE A 219 -0.26 24.20 14.32
N VAL A 220 -1.59 24.13 14.31
CA VAL A 220 -2.42 24.00 15.50
C VAL A 220 -2.59 22.51 15.79
N ILE A 221 -2.34 22.12 17.05
CA ILE A 221 -2.48 20.74 17.51
C ILE A 221 -3.70 20.69 18.42
N LYS A 222 -4.67 19.85 18.07
CA LYS A 222 -5.89 19.60 18.83
C LYS A 222 -5.90 18.16 19.34
N LYS A 223 -6.62 17.90 20.42
CA LYS A 223 -6.84 16.52 20.85
C LYS A 223 -7.90 15.89 19.95
N THR A 224 -7.84 14.58 19.79
CA THR A 224 -8.87 13.82 19.05
C THR A 224 -10.23 13.90 19.75
N GLU A 225 -10.27 14.11 21.06
CA GLU A 225 -11.49 14.35 21.86
C GLU A 225 -12.26 15.57 21.35
N ASP A 226 -11.56 16.64 20.93
CA ASP A 226 -12.14 17.88 20.41
C ASP A 226 -12.94 17.67 19.10
N LEU A 227 -12.85 16.49 18.46
CA LEU A 227 -13.67 16.17 17.29
C LEU A 227 -15.14 15.85 17.63
N PHE A 228 -15.45 15.58 18.90
CA PHE A 228 -16.76 15.08 19.32
C PHE A 228 -17.54 16.07 20.22
N GLU A 229 -16.99 17.26 20.44
CA GLU A 229 -17.67 18.40 21.10
C GLU A 229 -18.58 19.16 20.12
#